data_AF-A0AAW1MY39-F1
#
_entry.id   AF-A0AAW1MY39-F1
#
_cell.length_a   1.000
_cell.length_b   1.000
_cell.length_c   1.000
_cell.angle_alpha   90.00
_cell.angle_beta   90.00
_cell.angle_gamma   90.00
#
_symmetry.space_group_name_H-M   'P 1'
#
loop_
_entity.id
_entity.type
_entity.pdbx_description
1 polymer ?
#
loop_
_entity_poly.entity_id
_entity_poly.type
_entity_poly.pdbx_seq_one_letter_code
_entity_poly.pdbx_strand_id
1 'polypeptide(L)'
;MQIKKACGLKRIFKHVEVNGVPRKALIDTGSNLNLIRSDEYFRRGAPKVNSNKTTLSDLGGAEVLTLGSIKVEMDIDNHKYTAVVHIVPEQAMEMKFLL
;
A
#
# COMPACT_ATOMS: atom_id res chain seq x y z
N MET A 1 2.12 24.05 31.44
CA MET A 1 2.99 23.83 30.26
C MET A 1 2.96 22.35 29.92
N GLN A 2 2.48 22.01 28.71
CA GLN A 2 2.90 20.89 27.83
C GLN A 2 1.78 20.76 26.78
N ILE A 3 2.05 21.37 25.63
CA ILE A 3 1.23 21.28 24.42
C ILE A 3 1.63 19.98 23.74
N LYS A 4 0.70 19.05 23.52
CA LYS A 4 0.77 18.13 22.37
C LYS A 4 -0.52 18.25 21.60
N LYS A 5 -0.57 19.30 20.78
CA LYS A 5 -1.43 19.37 19.61
C LYS A 5 -0.97 18.21 18.73
N ALA A 6 -1.75 17.12 18.67
CA ALA A 6 -1.60 16.18 17.57
C ALA A 6 -1.80 17.02 16.31
N CYS A 7 -0.73 17.26 15.56
CA CYS A 7 -0.83 17.82 14.24
C CYS A 7 -1.71 16.85 13.47
N GLY A 8 -2.96 17.23 13.20
CA GLY A 8 -3.87 16.43 12.38
C GLY A 8 -3.30 16.39 10.97
N LEU A 9 -2.35 15.49 10.74
CA LEU A 9 -1.81 15.18 9.42
C LEU A 9 -3.00 14.76 8.57
N LYS A 10 -3.43 15.67 7.70
CA LYS A 10 -4.48 15.42 6.74
C LYS A 10 -4.01 14.25 5.87
N ARG A 11 -4.72 13.12 5.92
CA ARG A 11 -4.45 11.98 5.03
C ARG A 11 -4.57 12.45 3.58
N ILE A 12 -3.50 12.31 2.81
CA ILE A 12 -3.46 12.69 1.40
C ILE A 12 -3.80 11.46 0.57
N PHE A 13 -4.74 11.63 -0.35
CA PHE A 13 -5.17 10.56 -1.23
C PHE A 13 -4.89 10.90 -2.67
N LYS A 14 -4.50 9.89 -3.45
CA LYS A 14 -4.30 10.03 -4.89
C LYS A 14 -4.98 8.92 -5.66
N HIS A 15 -5.50 9.26 -6.83
CA HIS A 15 -5.92 8.27 -7.82
C HIS A 15 -4.68 7.74 -8.54
N VAL A 16 -4.55 6.42 -8.56
CA VAL A 16 -3.42 5.72 -9.17
C VAL A 16 -3.97 4.56 -9.97
N GLU A 17 -3.54 4.43 -11.21
CA GLU A 17 -3.83 3.24 -12.00
C GLU A 17 -2.74 2.21 -11.75
N VAL A 18 -3.10 0.99 -11.36
CA VAL A 18 -2.16 -0.11 -11.14
C VAL A 18 -2.47 -1.22 -12.13
N ASN A 19 -1.57 -1.48 -13.07
CA ASN A 19 -1.77 -2.43 -14.17
C ASN A 19 -3.11 -2.22 -14.91
N GLY A 20 -3.47 -0.98 -15.24
CA GLY A 20 -4.74 -0.69 -15.92
C GLY A 20 -5.95 -0.54 -14.99
N VAL A 21 -5.80 -0.79 -13.69
CA VAL A 21 -6.93 -0.77 -12.73
C VAL A 21 -6.85 0.46 -11.83
N PRO A 22 -7.84 1.37 -11.87
CA PRO A 22 -7.84 2.57 -11.03
C PRO A 22 -8.06 2.22 -9.56
N ARG A 23 -7.26 2.85 -8.69
CA ARG A 23 -7.26 2.67 -7.24
C ARG A 23 -7.12 4.03 -6.54
N LYS A 24 -7.57 4.09 -5.29
CA LYS A 24 -7.35 5.24 -4.40
C LYS A 24 -6.27 4.87 -3.40
N ALA A 25 -5.10 5.49 -3.50
CA ALA A 25 -3.96 5.27 -2.63
C ALA A 25 -3.90 6.34 -1.52
N LEU A 26 -3.54 5.93 -0.31
CA LEU A 26 -3.02 6.84 0.72
C LEU A 26 -1.56 7.13 0.37
N ILE A 27 -1.19 8.41 0.33
CA ILE A 27 0.22 8.83 0.25
C ILE A 27 0.78 8.90 1.67
N ASP A 28 1.75 8.04 1.95
CA ASP A 28 2.44 7.89 3.23
C ASP A 28 3.95 7.92 3.04
N THR A 29 4.52 9.12 3.11
CA THR A 29 5.97 9.34 3.02
C THR A 29 6.74 8.78 4.22
N GLY A 30 6.07 8.31 5.28
CA GLY A 30 6.70 7.69 6.44
C GLY A 30 6.99 6.20 6.24
N SER A 31 6.39 5.57 5.22
CA SER A 31 6.56 4.16 4.92
C SER A 31 7.69 3.92 3.92
N ASN A 32 8.43 2.83 4.09
CA ASN A 32 9.47 2.42 3.14
C ASN A 32 8.97 1.51 2.01
N LEU A 33 7.73 1.02 2.11
CA LEU A 33 7.18 0.00 1.22
C LEU A 33 5.79 0.40 0.74
N ASN A 34 5.52 0.15 -0.55
CA ASN A 34 4.17 0.24 -1.10
C ASN A 34 3.37 -1.00 -0.70
N LEU A 35 2.17 -0.83 -0.14
CA LEU A 35 1.35 -1.93 0.37
C LEU A 35 0.00 -1.98 -0.33
N ILE A 36 -0.45 -3.18 -0.70
CA ILE A 36 -1.81 -3.44 -1.17
C ILE A 36 -2.47 -4.51 -0.31
N ARG A 37 -3.74 -4.29 0.00
CA ARG A 37 -4.55 -5.25 0.74
C ARG A 37 -4.91 -6.46 -0.12
N SER A 38 -4.89 -7.66 0.46
CA SER A 38 -5.05 -8.90 -0.30
C SER A 38 -6.37 -9.01 -1.07
N ASP A 39 -7.48 -8.52 -0.50
CA ASP A 39 -8.81 -8.50 -1.14
C ASP A 39 -8.90 -7.53 -2.33
N GLU A 40 -8.06 -6.50 -2.36
CA GLU A 40 -7.92 -5.57 -3.47
C GLU A 40 -7.06 -6.14 -4.60
N TYR A 41 -6.09 -6.98 -4.24
CA TYR A 41 -5.20 -7.63 -5.17
C TYR A 41 -5.81 -8.88 -5.80
N PHE A 42 -6.29 -9.84 -5.01
CA PHE A 42 -6.77 -11.15 -5.47
C PHE A 42 -8.16 -11.12 -6.14
N ARG A 43 -8.65 -9.95 -6.56
CA ARG A 43 -9.80 -9.89 -7.46
C ARG A 43 -9.44 -10.55 -8.80
N ARG A 44 -10.46 -11.12 -9.45
CA ARG A 44 -10.35 -11.98 -10.64
C ARG A 44 -9.26 -11.50 -11.62
N GLY A 45 -8.29 -12.38 -11.93
CA GLY A 45 -7.21 -12.12 -12.90
C GLY A 45 -5.88 -11.66 -12.34
N ALA A 46 -5.71 -11.65 -11.01
CA ALA A 46 -4.48 -11.20 -10.36
C ALA A 46 -3.23 -11.98 -10.84
N PRO A 47 -2.13 -11.29 -11.18
CA PRO A 47 -0.86 -11.93 -11.52
C PRO A 47 -0.32 -12.88 -10.44
N LYS A 48 0.61 -13.76 -10.83
CA LYS A 48 1.30 -14.63 -9.88
C LYS A 48 2.10 -13.79 -8.88
N VAL A 49 1.91 -14.07 -7.59
CA VAL A 49 2.61 -13.40 -6.49
C VAL A 49 4.01 -14.03 -6.33
N ASN A 50 5.03 -13.18 -6.17
CA ASN A 50 6.35 -13.64 -5.77
C ASN A 50 6.35 -13.98 -4.28
N SER A 51 6.96 -15.11 -3.91
CA SER A 51 7.02 -15.60 -2.51
C SER A 51 7.96 -14.79 -1.60
N ASN A 52 8.40 -13.60 -2.03
CA ASN A 52 9.25 -12.72 -1.26
C ASN A 52 8.43 -12.05 -0.15
N LYS A 53 8.43 -12.68 1.02
CA LYS A 53 7.77 -12.16 2.22
C LYS A 53 8.72 -11.27 3.00
N THR A 54 8.17 -10.17 3.49
CA THR A 54 8.81 -9.18 4.36
C THR A 54 7.93 -9.01 5.60
N THR A 55 8.56 -8.93 6.77
CA THR A 55 7.91 -8.55 8.03
C THR A 55 7.92 -7.03 8.15
N LEU A 56 6.74 -6.46 8.38
CA LEU A 56 6.54 -5.03 8.64
C LEU A 56 6.44 -4.84 10.16
N SER A 57 7.30 -4.01 10.72
CA SER A 57 7.10 -3.47 12.07
C SER A 57 6.25 -2.20 11.97
N ASP A 58 5.33 -2.01 12.92
CA ASP A 58 4.54 -0.78 13.09
C ASP A 58 3.37 -0.56 12.11
N LEU A 59 2.96 -1.57 11.33
CA LEU A 59 1.71 -1.46 10.58
C LEU A 59 0.51 -1.60 11.55
N GLY A 60 -0.09 -0.46 11.91
CA GLY A 60 -1.19 -0.44 12.88
C GLY A 60 -0.77 -0.83 14.31
N GLY A 61 0.52 -0.72 14.63
CA GLY A 61 1.08 -1.11 15.93
C GLY A 61 1.29 -2.61 16.11
N ALA A 62 1.23 -3.39 15.02
CA ALA A 62 1.46 -4.82 15.01
C ALA A 62 2.57 -5.21 14.03
N GLU A 63 3.18 -6.38 14.27
CA GLU A 63 4.02 -7.03 13.26
C GLU A 63 3.13 -7.72 12.22
N VAL A 64 3.40 -7.46 10.94
CA VAL A 64 2.65 -8.04 9.83
C VAL A 64 3.60 -8.74 8.87
N LEU A 65 3.38 -10.04 8.66
CA LEU A 65 4.04 -10.78 7.59
C LEU A 65 3.26 -10.59 6.28
N THR A 66 3.93 -10.05 5.26
CA THR A 66 3.34 -9.93 3.92
C THR A 66 3.11 -11.31 3.28
N LEU A 67 2.12 -11.40 2.40
CA LEU A 67 1.79 -12.60 1.63
C LEU A 67 2.76 -12.82 0.45
N GLY A 68 3.48 -11.78 0.07
CA GLY A 68 4.44 -11.76 -1.02
C GLY A 68 4.53 -10.37 -1.65
N SER A 69 5.12 -10.28 -2.83
CA SER A 69 5.23 -9.03 -3.57
C SER A 69 5.03 -9.21 -5.07
N ILE A 70 4.74 -8.09 -5.73
CA ILE A 70 4.47 -8.03 -7.16
C ILE A 70 5.16 -6.80 -7.76
N LYS A 71 5.56 -6.90 -9.01
CA LYS A 71 6.00 -5.75 -9.80
C LYS A 71 4.80 -5.25 -10.61
N VAL A 72 4.52 -3.95 -10.54
CA VAL A 72 3.37 -3.32 -11.20
C VAL A 72 3.81 -2.13 -12.03
N GLU A 73 3.07 -1.85 -13.10
CA GLU A 73 3.06 -0.53 -13.74
C GLU A 73 2.05 0.35 -13.01
N MET A 74 2.48 1.55 -12.63
CA MET A 74 1.62 2.56 -12.01
C MET A 74 1.54 3.79 -12.89
N ASP A 75 0.33 4.31 -13.11
CA ASP A 75 0.10 5.63 -13.68
C ASP A 75 -0.40 6.58 -12.58
N ILE A 76 0.33 7.67 -12.38
CA ILE A 76 -0.01 8.73 -11.43
C ILE A 76 0.12 10.06 -12.16
N ASP A 77 -0.99 10.79 -12.32
CA ASP A 77 -1.01 12.08 -13.01
C ASP A 77 -0.37 12.04 -14.42
N ASN A 78 -0.66 11.00 -15.20
CA ASN A 78 -0.09 10.75 -16.54
C ASN A 78 1.42 10.45 -16.54
N HIS A 79 2.00 10.11 -15.39
CA HIS A 79 3.37 9.66 -15.27
C HIS A 79 3.40 8.17 -14.94
N LYS A 80 4.17 7.43 -15.74
CA LYS A 80 4.31 5.99 -15.59
C LYS A 80 5.52 5.63 -14.76
N TYR A 81 5.30 4.74 -13.79
CA TYR A 81 6.31 4.22 -12.90
C TYR A 81 6.24 2.69 -12.88
N THR A 82 7.37 2.08 -12.58
CA THR A 82 7.41 0.66 -12.25
C THR A 82 7.79 0.53 -10.79
N ALA A 83 6.97 -0.16 -10.00
CA ALA A 83 7.20 -0.31 -8.56
C ALA A 83 6.98 -1.73 -8.08
N VAL A 84 7.58 -2.04 -6.94
CA VAL A 84 7.27 -3.24 -6.17
C VAL A 84 6.20 -2.88 -5.14
N VAL A 85 5.16 -3.70 -5.08
CA VAL A 85 4.07 -3.59 -4.10
C VAL A 85 4.02 -4.88 -3.30
N HIS A 86 3.97 -4.76 -1.97
CA HIS A 86 3.83 -5.88 -1.05
C HIS A 86 2.36 -6.12 -0.73
N ILE A 87 1.95 -7.39 -0.76
CA ILE A 87 0.57 -7.77 -0.45
C ILE A 87 0.47 -8.08 1.03
N VAL A 88 -0.43 -7.42 1.74
CA VAL A 88 -0.68 -7.67 3.17
C VAL A 88 -2.03 -8.36 3.38
N PRO A 89 -2.19 -9.13 4.47
CA PRO A 89 -3.50 -9.68 4.86
C PRO A 89 -4.57 -8.58 4.98
N GLU A 90 -5.82 -8.92 4.73
CA GLU A 90 -6.93 -7.97 4.76
C GLU A 90 -7.06 -7.24 6.10
N GLN A 91 -6.89 -7.97 7.20
CA GLN A 91 -6.96 -7.42 8.55
C GLN A 91 -5.75 -6.56 8.95
N ALA A 92 -4.68 -6.52 8.14
CA ALA A 92 -3.45 -5.81 8.50
C ALA A 92 -3.56 -4.29 8.35
N MET A 93 -4.48 -3.80 7.50
CA MET A 93 -4.65 -2.36 7.29
C MET A 93 -6.07 -2.02 6.83
N GLU A 94 -6.60 -0.90 7.33
CA GLU A 94 -7.90 -0.39 6.88
C GLU A 94 -7.84 0.14 5.44
N MET A 95 -6.70 0.73 5.07
CA MET A 95 -6.52 1.34 3.76
C MET A 95 -6.29 0.26 2.69
N LYS A 96 -6.83 0.49 1.50
CA LYS A 96 -6.78 -0.47 0.39
C LYS A 96 -5.43 -0.52 -0.31
N PHE A 97 -4.78 0.64 -0.40
CA PHE A 97 -3.51 0.83 -1.07
C PHE A 97 -2.75 1.98 -0.41
N LEU A 98 -1.46 1.77 -0.15
CA LEU A 98 -0.54 2.71 0.49
C LEU A 98 0.69 2.85 -0.39
N LEU A 99 1.07 4.10 -0.67
CA LEU A 99 2.25 4.51 -1.44
C LEU A 99 3.14 5.42 -0.61
#